data_AF-A0A7Y0VBF9-F1
#
_entry.id   AF-A0A7Y0VBF9-F1
#
_cell.length_a   1.000
_cell.length_b   1.000
_cell.length_c   1.000
_cell.angle_alpha   90.00
_cell.angle_beta   90.00
_cell.angle_gamma   90.00
#
_symmetry.space_group_name_H-M   'P 1'
#
loop_
_entity.id
_entity.type
_entity.pdbx_description
1 polymer ?
#
loop_
_entity_poly.entity_id
_entity_poly.type
_entity_poly.pdbx_seq_one_letter_code
_entity_poly.pdbx_strand_id
1 'polypeptide(L)' 'MYYFIPSWSGSGDRVWHRDIVPWYRSMQRLEFDDSIHQIRIFQSENLPVQLLLPAYMPHARYLLHRQDILDGLLLGL' A
#
# COMPACT_ATOMS: atom_id res chain seq x y z
N MET A 1 6.90 -17.54 -4.97
CA MET A 1 6.99 -16.26 -4.26
C MET A 1 6.59 -15.17 -5.23
N TYR A 2 5.50 -14.46 -4.96
CA TYR A 2 5.01 -13.39 -5.82
C TYR A 2 5.43 -12.03 -5.28
N TYR A 3 5.88 -11.14 -6.17
CA TYR A 3 6.28 -9.77 -5.83
C TYR A 3 5.27 -8.79 -6.39
N PHE A 4 4.74 -7.92 -5.54
CA PHE A 4 3.83 -6.85 -5.91
C PHE A 4 4.54 -5.51 -5.87
N ILE A 5 4.38 -4.72 -6.94
CA ILE A 5 4.90 -3.36 -7.06
C ILE A 5 3.70 -2.44 -7.30
N PRO A 6 3.15 -1.78 -6.27
CA PRO A 6 1.97 -0.94 -6.43
C PRO A 6 2.34 0.44 -6.95
N SER A 7 1.41 1.07 -7.69
CA SER A 7 1.53 2.44 -8.18
C SER A 7 0.96 3.46 -7.17
N TRP A 8 1.41 3.40 -5.92
CA TRP A 8 0.93 4.29 -4.85
C TRP A 8 1.62 5.65 -4.88
N SER A 9 1.23 6.48 -5.85
CA SER A 9 1.86 7.77 -6.11
C SER A 9 1.21 8.94 -5.35
N GLY A 10 2.02 9.98 -5.07
CA GLY A 10 1.53 11.29 -4.61
C GLY A 10 0.77 12.05 -5.70
N SER A 11 0.04 13.10 -5.33
CA SER A 11 -0.74 13.91 -6.29
C SER A 11 0.01 15.11 -6.88
N GLY A 12 1.19 15.46 -6.36
CA GLY A 12 2.02 16.56 -6.85
C GLY A 12 3.16 16.14 -7.79
N ASP A 13 4.05 17.10 -8.09
CA ASP A 13 5.22 16.90 -8.97
C ASP A 13 6.17 15.80 -8.48
N ARG A 14 6.20 15.54 -7.17
CA ARG A 14 6.96 14.45 -6.54
C ARG A 14 6.09 13.20 -6.44
N VAL A 15 5.89 12.52 -7.56
CA VAL A 15 5.06 11.29 -7.64
C VAL A 15 5.54 10.19 -6.69
N TRP A 16 6.84 10.12 -6.41
CA TRP A 16 7.46 9.16 -5.49
C TRP A 16 7.26 9.51 -4.02
N HIS A 17 6.74 10.70 -3.68
CA HIS A 17 6.49 11.11 -2.30
C HIS A 17 4.98 11.12 -2.05
N ARG A 18 4.50 10.29 -1.12
CA ARG A 18 3.08 10.28 -0.78
C ARG A 18 2.66 11.58 -0.11
N ASP A 19 1.46 12.04 -0.42
CA ASP A 19 0.89 13.24 0.19
C ASP A 19 0.74 13.05 1.72
N ILE A 20 1.24 14.01 2.49
CA ILE A 20 1.05 14.04 3.94
C ILE A 20 -0.09 15.00 4.23
N VAL A 21 -1.27 14.43 4.48
CA VAL A 21 -2.50 15.19 4.71
C VAL A 21 -2.88 15.11 6.20
N PRO A 22 -3.06 16.24 6.90
CA PRO A 22 -3.58 16.25 8.26
C PRO A 22 -4.99 15.62 8.32
N TRP A 23 -5.33 14.97 9.44
CA TRP A 23 -6.58 14.23 9.61
C TRP A 23 -7.84 15.07 9.29
N TYR A 24 -7.85 16.36 9.64
CA TYR A 24 -8.98 17.28 9.43
C TYR A 24 -9.11 17.77 7.98
N ARG A 25 -8.11 17.51 7.12
CA ARG A 25 -8.14 17.78 5.67
C ARG A 25 -8.28 16.51 4.84
N SER A 26 -8.49 15.36 5.49
CA SER A 26 -8.65 14.09 4.80
C SER A 26 -9.94 14.12 3.98
N MET A 27 -9.81 14.18 2.66
CA MET A 27 -10.91 13.90 1.74
C MET A 27 -10.97 12.38 1.49
N GLN A 28 -12.17 11.87 1.20
CA GLN A 28 -12.33 10.47 0.81
C GLN A 28 -11.73 10.28 -0.59
N ARG A 29 -10.44 9.92 -0.64
CA ARG A 29 -9.75 9.51 -1.86
C ARG A 29 -9.96 8.02 -2.06
N LEU A 30 -10.06 7.57 -3.31
CA LEU A 30 -10.05 6.14 -3.63
C LEU A 30 -8.67 5.57 -3.24
N GLU A 31 -8.58 5.02 -2.04
CA GLU A 31 -7.37 4.34 -1.54
C GLU A 31 -7.33 2.86 -1.94
N PHE A 32 -8.48 2.30 -2.31
CA PHE A 32 -8.57 0.92 -2.80
C PHE A 32 -8.01 0.83 -4.21
N ASP A 33 -7.17 -0.19 -4.43
CA ASP A 33 -6.47 -0.44 -5.68
C ASP A 33 -6.49 -1.94 -5.99
N ASP A 34 -6.35 -2.29 -7.26
CA ASP A 34 -6.36 -3.68 -7.73
C ASP A 34 -5.23 -4.49 -7.06
N SER A 35 -4.09 -3.85 -6.80
CA SER A 35 -2.96 -4.44 -6.08
C SER A 35 -3.36 -4.92 -4.68
N ILE A 36 -4.17 -4.14 -3.96
CA ILE A 36 -4.64 -4.48 -2.61
C ILE A 36 -5.59 -5.68 -2.68
N HIS A 37 -6.50 -5.66 -3.65
CA HIS A 37 -7.43 -6.76 -3.87
C HIS A 37 -6.69 -8.07 -4.16
N GLN A 38 -5.71 -8.03 -5.07
CA GLN A 38 -4.92 -9.20 -5.42
C GLN A 38 -4.15 -9.73 -4.21
N ILE A 39 -3.45 -8.87 -3.45
CA ILE A 39 -2.70 -9.28 -2.25
C ILE A 39 -3.62 -10.00 -1.24
N ARG A 40 -4.85 -9.51 -1.03
CA ARG A 40 -5.83 -10.16 -0.15
C ARG A 40 -6.16 -11.59 -0.59
N ILE A 41 -6.31 -11.83 -1.90
CA ILE A 41 -6.53 -13.18 -2.45
C ILE A 41 -5.33 -14.08 -2.19
N PHE A 42 -4.10 -13.57 -2.40
CA PHE A 42 -2.89 -14.36 -2.11
C PHE A 42 -2.78 -14.71 -0.62
N GLN A 43 -3.13 -13.77 0.27
CA GLN A 43 -3.13 -14.00 1.71
C GLN A 43 -4.22 -14.99 2.14
N SER A 44 -5.42 -14.93 1.57
CA SER A 44 -6.49 -15.89 1.90
C SER A 44 -6.15 -17.33 1.50
N GLU A 45 -5.39 -17.50 0.42
CA GLU A 45 -4.89 -18.79 -0.05
C GLU A 45 -3.57 -19.22 0.63
N ASN A 46 -3.09 -18.48 1.64
CA ASN A 46 -1.81 -18.70 2.33
C ASN A 46 -0.60 -18.78 1.37
N LEU A 47 -0.65 -18.05 0.26
CA LEU A 47 0.43 -18.01 -0.72
C LEU A 47 1.50 -16.98 -0.30
N PRO A 48 2.79 -17.29 -0.49
CA PRO A 48 3.87 -16.39 -0.11
C PRO A 48 3.91 -15.18 -1.05
N VAL A 49 3.64 -14.00 -0.48
CA VAL A 49 3.57 -12.72 -1.17
C VAL A 49 4.49 -11.68 -0.50
N GLN A 50 5.18 -10.90 -1.33
CA GLN A 50 6.08 -9.83 -0.90
C GLN A 50 5.69 -8.52 -1.58
N LEU A 51 5.66 -7.43 -0.81
CA LEU A 51 5.35 -6.09 -1.31
C LEU A 51 6.64 -5.27 -1.42
N LEU A 52 6.85 -4.67 -2.59
CA LEU A 52 7.96 -3.76 -2.86
C LEU A 52 7.40 -2.34 -3.01
N LEU A 53 7.84 -1.42 -2.16
CA LEU A 53 7.32 -0.05 -2.10
C LEU A 53 8.34 0.93 -2.69
N PRO A 54 8.21 1.34 -3.97
CA PRO A 54 9.15 2.27 -4.60
C PRO A 54 8.94 3.73 -4.13
N ALA A 55 7.78 4.03 -3.55
CA ALA A 55 7.43 5.37 -3.09
C ALA A 55 7.77 5.58 -1.60
N TYR A 56 8.16 6.80 -1.25
CA TYR A 56 8.33 7.23 0.12
C TYR A 56 6.97 7.39 0.81
N MET A 57 6.67 6.48 1.73
CA MET A 57 5.41 6.39 2.46
C MET A 57 5.64 6.25 3.97
N PRO A 58 5.88 7.35 4.71
CA PRO A 58 6.20 7.29 6.14
C PRO A 58 5.09 6.66 6.99
N HIS A 59 3.83 6.77 6.54
CA HIS A 59 2.66 6.19 7.20
C HIS A 59 2.17 4.88 6.55
N ALA A 60 3.04 4.15 5.82
CA ALA A 60 2.67 2.93 5.11
C ALA A 60 2.02 1.87 6.02
N ARG A 61 2.54 1.68 7.24
CA ARG A 61 2.00 0.68 8.18
C ARG A 61 0.52 0.91 8.50
N TYR A 62 0.13 2.16 8.72
CA TYR A 62 -1.28 2.52 8.97
C TYR A 62 -2.14 2.26 7.75
N LEU A 63 -1.64 2.51 6.54
CA LEU A 63 -2.35 2.16 5.31
C LEU A 63 -2.52 0.64 5.18
N LEU A 64 -1.44 -0.13 5.33
CA LEU A 64 -1.48 -1.58 5.18
C LEU A 64 -2.44 -2.22 6.20
N HIS A 65 -2.44 -1.72 7.42
CA HIS A 65 -3.36 -2.15 8.47
C HIS A 65 -4.82 -1.78 8.14
N ARG A 66 -5.09 -0.55 7.66
CA ARG A 66 -6.44 -0.14 7.24
C ARG A 66 -6.98 -0.96 6.07
N GLN A 67 -6.08 -1.54 5.28
CA GLN A 67 -6.39 -2.35 4.12
C GLN A 67 -6.29 -3.86 4.42
N ASP A 68 -6.19 -4.27 5.68
CA ASP A 68 -6.15 -5.68 6.14
C ASP A 68 -5.06 -6.54 5.49
N ILE A 69 -3.94 -5.93 5.05
CA ILE A 69 -2.85 -6.65 4.36
C ILE A 69 -1.53 -6.67 5.16
N LEU A 70 -1.48 -6.07 6.35
CA LEU A 70 -0.25 -5.93 7.13
C LEU A 70 0.38 -7.28 7.53
N ASP A 71 -0.42 -8.23 8.00
CA ASP A 71 0.09 -9.41 8.72
C ASP A 71 0.67 -10.50 7.81
N GLY A 72 0.25 -10.55 6.54
CA GLY A 72 0.70 -11.54 5.57
C GLY A 72 1.80 -11.05 4.63
N LEU A 73 2.34 -9.85 4.83
CA LEU A 73 3.32 -9.26 3.92
C LEU A 73 4.74 -9.35 4.48
N LEU A 74 5.64 -9.93 3.67
CA LEU A 74 7.06 -9.67 3.81
C LEU A 74 7.34 -8.29 3.20
N LEU A 75 7.96 -7.40 3.98
CA LEU A 75 8.41 -6.08 3.50
C LEU A 75 9.82 -6.22 2.93
N GLY A 76 9.96 -6.08 1.61
CA GLY A 76 11.26 -5.90 0.97
C GLY A 76 11.62 -4.43 0.95
N LEU A 77 12.80 -4.09 1.47
CA LEU A 77 13.44 -2.79 1.28
C LEU A 77 14.15 -2.73 -0.08
#